data_AF-A0A8E7AZQ1-F1
#
_entry.id   AF-A0A8E7AZQ1-F1
#
_cell.length_a   1.000
_cell.length_b   1.000
_cell.length_c   1.000
_cell.angle_alpha   90.00
_cell.angle_beta   90.00
_cell.angle_gamma   90.00
#
_symmetry.space_group_name_H-M   'P 1'
#
loop_
_entity.id
_entity.type
_entity.pdbx_description
1 polymer ?
#
loop_
_entity_poly.entity_id
_entity_poly.type
_entity_poly.pdbx_seq_one_letter_code
_entity_poly.pdbx_strand_id
1 'polypeptide(L)'
;MGFTVTAVREAPLVRYEKVGRLIPGDTDVIRMMLDGTGEIGVIPVTDLLLLFGGIAPDGVAMSESGNRVFLTGPMGEEYVVLTRQVRGMIRDWPKKKAALFIN
;
A
#
# COMPACT_ATOMS: atom_id res chain seq x y z
N MET A 1 -25.15 13.06 -30.97
CA MET A 1 -23.72 13.41 -30.84
C MET A 1 -22.97 12.14 -30.47
N GLY A 2 -22.02 11.70 -31.30
CA GLY A 2 -21.16 10.56 -31.00
C GLY A 2 -19.81 11.04 -30.47
N PHE A 3 -19.18 10.28 -29.59
CA PHE A 3 -17.81 10.52 -29.18
C PHE A 3 -16.85 9.76 -30.10
N THR A 4 -15.69 10.34 -30.38
CA THR A 4 -14.59 9.67 -31.08
C THR A 4 -13.57 9.22 -30.04
N VAL A 5 -13.39 7.91 -29.92
CA VAL A 5 -12.31 7.35 -29.09
C VAL A 5 -11.00 7.54 -29.84
N THR A 6 -10.09 8.36 -29.30
CA THR A 6 -8.79 8.68 -29.92
C THR A 6 -7.66 7.77 -29.45
N ALA A 7 -7.87 7.00 -28.37
CA ALA A 7 -6.94 5.99 -27.90
C ALA A 7 -7.65 4.97 -26.99
N VAL A 8 -7.33 3.69 -27.17
CA VAL A 8 -7.64 2.60 -26.24
C VAL A 8 -6.31 2.01 -25.81
N ARG A 9 -6.08 1.89 -24.50
CA ARG A 9 -4.94 1.16 -23.95
C ARG A 9 -5.48 -0.08 -23.26
N GLU A 10 -5.01 -1.25 -23.67
CA GLU A 10 -5.19 -2.46 -22.88
C GLU A 10 -4.39 -2.30 -21.59
N ALA A 11 -5.07 -2.05 -20.48
CA ALA A 11 -4.50 -2.23 -19.17
C ALA A 11 -4.76 -3.68 -18.77
N PRO A 12 -3.77 -4.46 -18.32
CA PRO A 12 -4.04 -5.76 -17.73
C PRO A 12 -5.06 -5.57 -16.60
N LEU A 13 -6.00 -6.50 -16.50
CA LEU A 13 -7.05 -6.46 -15.49
C LEU A 13 -6.44 -6.86 -14.13
N VAL A 14 -5.74 -5.91 -13.50
CA VAL A 14 -5.14 -6.08 -12.17
C VAL A 14 -6.29 -6.06 -11.16
N ARG A 15 -6.74 -7.25 -10.73
CA ARG A 15 -7.88 -7.39 -9.83
C ARG A 15 -7.41 -7.45 -8.39
N TYR A 16 -7.36 -6.29 -7.77
CA TYR A 16 -7.04 -6.21 -6.34
C TYR A 16 -8.15 -6.80 -5.48
N GLU A 17 -7.83 -7.83 -4.71
CA GLU A 17 -8.69 -8.34 -3.65
C GLU A 17 -8.29 -7.71 -2.32
N LYS A 18 -9.24 -7.06 -1.65
CA LYS A 18 -8.98 -6.47 -0.33
C LYS A 18 -8.95 -7.59 0.71
N VAL A 19 -7.78 -7.80 1.31
CA VAL A 19 -7.55 -8.84 2.33
C VAL A 19 -7.35 -8.29 3.73
N GLY A 20 -7.15 -6.98 3.89
CA GLY A 20 -6.80 -6.44 5.19
C GLY A 20 -6.74 -4.92 5.25
N ARG A 21 -6.00 -4.42 6.24
CA ARG A 21 -5.78 -2.98 6.48
C ARG A 21 -4.41 -2.71 7.08
N LEU A 22 -3.84 -1.57 6.72
CA LEU A 22 -2.82 -0.93 7.54
C LEU A 22 -3.50 -0.09 8.62
N ILE A 23 -3.06 -0.24 9.87
CA ILE A 23 -3.60 0.48 11.02
C ILE A 23 -2.46 1.22 11.74
N PRO A 24 -2.68 2.45 12.22
CA PRO A 24 -1.73 3.12 13.10
C PRO A 24 -1.43 2.26 14.34
N GLY A 25 -0.16 2.00 14.62
CA GLY A 25 0.31 1.35 15.84
C GLY A 25 0.82 2.36 16.87
N ASP A 26 1.40 1.85 17.95
CA ASP A 26 2.06 2.66 18.97
C ASP A 26 3.51 2.94 18.56
N THR A 27 4.04 4.14 18.84
CA THR A 27 5.45 4.51 18.59
C THR A 27 5.88 4.46 17.11
N ASP A 28 5.31 5.33 16.26
CA ASP A 28 5.76 5.53 14.86
C ASP A 28 5.85 4.25 14.00
N VAL A 29 4.97 3.28 14.26
CA VAL A 29 4.86 2.07 13.44
C VAL A 29 3.46 1.89 12.88
N ILE A 30 3.38 1.34 11.66
CA ILE A 30 2.15 0.94 11.01
C ILE A 30 2.01 -0.58 11.11
N ARG A 31 0.88 -1.04 11.63
CA ARG A 31 0.57 -2.46 11.77
C ARG A 31 -0.10 -2.97 10.51
N MET A 32 0.41 -4.06 9.95
CA MET A 32 -0.21 -4.80 8.84
C MET A 32 -1.21 -5.80 9.42
N MET A 33 -2.50 -5.58 9.17
CA MET A 33 -3.57 -6.43 9.67
C MET A 33 -4.23 -7.18 8.51
N LEU A 34 -4.25 -8.51 8.57
CA LEU A 34 -4.98 -9.36 7.66
C LEU A 34 -6.35 -9.69 8.26
N ASP A 35 -7.43 -9.49 7.50
CA ASP A 35 -8.79 -9.73 7.96
C ASP A 35 -8.96 -11.24 8.24
N GLY A 36 -9.34 -11.61 9.48
CA GLY A 36 -9.49 -13.01 9.92
C GLY A 36 -8.24 -13.64 10.56
N THR A 37 -7.04 -13.11 10.30
CA THR A 37 -5.78 -13.61 10.88
C THR A 37 -5.24 -12.71 11.99
N GLY A 38 -5.42 -11.39 11.87
CA GLY A 38 -4.88 -10.42 12.82
C GLY A 38 -3.62 -9.73 12.31
N GLU A 39 -2.71 -9.37 13.22
CA GLU A 39 -1.45 -8.70 12.84
C GLU A 39 -0.51 -9.70 12.19
N ILE A 40 0.01 -9.34 11.02
CA ILE A 40 0.97 -10.14 10.26
C ILE A 40 2.33 -9.46 10.12
N GLY A 41 2.46 -8.20 10.52
CA GLY A 41 3.70 -7.46 10.43
C GLY A 41 3.59 -6.03 10.90
N VAL A 42 4.74 -5.39 11.04
CA VAL A 42 4.88 -4.02 11.50
C VAL A 42 5.87 -3.31 10.59
N ILE A 43 5.51 -2.10 10.15
CA ILE A 43 6.32 -1.27 9.25
C ILE A 43 6.68 0.01 10.00
N PRO A 44 7.96 0.33 10.19
CA PRO A 44 8.37 1.64 10.69
C PRO A 44 7.87 2.76 9.77
N VAL A 45 7.30 3.84 10.33
CA VAL A 45 6.90 5.00 9.53
C VAL A 45 8.10 5.58 8.79
N THR A 46 9.29 5.54 9.40
CA THR A 46 10.56 5.97 8.78
C THR A 46 10.83 5.26 7.45
N ASP A 47 10.55 3.96 7.35
CA ASP A 47 10.79 3.19 6.12
C ASP A 47 9.90 3.68 4.98
N LEU A 48 8.64 4.03 5.28
CA LEU A 48 7.73 4.62 4.32
C LEU A 48 8.15 6.04 3.92
N LEU A 49 8.70 6.82 4.85
CA LEU A 49 9.24 8.15 4.54
C LEU A 49 10.48 8.06 3.65
N LEU A 50 11.38 7.12 3.91
CA LEU A 50 12.54 6.84 3.07
C LEU A 50 12.11 6.40 1.67
N LEU A 51 11.12 5.49 1.58
CA LEU A 51 10.55 5.07 0.31
C LEU A 51 10.01 6.25 -0.50
N PHE A 52 9.26 7.15 0.15
CA PHE A 52 8.75 8.36 -0.50
C PHE A 52 9.83 9.38 -0.84
N GLY A 53 11.00 9.29 -0.20
CA GLY A 53 12.22 10.01 -0.55
C GLY A 53 13.05 9.36 -1.65
N GLY A 54 12.63 8.19 -2.16
CA GLY A 54 13.32 7.47 -3.25
C GLY A 54 14.32 6.41 -2.80
N ILE A 55 14.40 6.09 -1.51
CA ILE A 55 15.24 5.02 -0.97
C ILE A 55 14.32 3.87 -0.59
N ALA A 56 14.41 2.73 -1.27
CA ALA A 56 13.59 1.56 -0.96
C ALA A 56 14.23 0.72 0.15
N PRO A 57 13.65 0.68 1.36
CA PRO A 57 14.11 -0.20 2.44
C PRO A 57 13.67 -1.65 2.18
N ASP A 58 14.25 -2.59 2.91
CA ASP A 58 13.89 -4.00 2.79
C ASP A 58 12.40 -4.23 3.11
N GLY A 59 11.75 -5.08 2.30
CA GLY A 59 10.34 -5.43 2.48
C GLY A 59 9.35 -4.35 2.04
N VAL A 60 9.81 -3.22 1.49
CA VAL A 60 8.95 -2.15 0.98
C VAL A 60 9.45 -1.65 -0.38
N ALA A 61 8.59 -1.68 -1.39
CA ALA A 61 8.90 -1.15 -2.71
C ALA A 61 7.77 -0.28 -3.25
N MET A 62 8.05 0.55 -4.25
CA MET A 62 7.06 1.41 -4.89
C MET A 62 6.92 1.02 -6.35
N SER A 63 5.68 1.02 -6.88
CA SER A 63 5.45 0.81 -8.31
C SER A 63 6.09 1.92 -9.13
N GLU A 64 6.45 1.65 -10.39
CA GLU A 64 6.99 2.63 -11.33
C GLU A 64 6.13 3.91 -11.44
N SER A 65 4.80 3.76 -11.44
CA SER A 65 3.85 4.88 -11.46
C SER A 65 3.72 5.65 -10.14
N GLY A 66 4.41 5.23 -9.07
CA GLY A 66 4.38 5.84 -7.74
C GLY A 66 3.04 5.71 -6.98
N ASN A 67 2.03 5.07 -7.58
CA ASN A 67 0.67 5.03 -7.04
C ASN A 67 0.40 3.86 -6.08
N ARG A 68 1.32 2.88 -6.03
CA ARG A 68 1.24 1.69 -5.18
C ARG A 68 2.54 1.49 -4.40
N VAL A 69 2.39 0.97 -3.19
CA VAL A 69 3.48 0.44 -2.37
C VAL A 69 3.26 -1.06 -2.22
N PHE A 70 4.31 -1.81 -2.50
CA PHE A 70 4.42 -3.25 -2.29
C PHE A 70 5.04 -3.50 -0.93
N LEU A 71 4.49 -4.44 -0.18
CA LEU A 71 4.90 -4.82 1.16
C LEU A 71 5.13 -6.32 1.19
N THR A 72 6.29 -6.73 1.71
CA THR A 72 6.61 -8.14 1.90
C THR A 72 6.07 -8.63 3.25
N GLY A 73 5.27 -9.69 3.20
CA GLY A 73 4.76 -10.41 4.35
C GLY A 73 5.83 -11.26 5.04
N PRO A 74 5.52 -11.81 6.23
CA PRO A 74 6.47 -12.57 7.04
C PRO A 74 6.93 -13.88 6.36
N MET A 75 6.17 -14.44 5.42
CA MET A 75 6.55 -15.64 4.66
C MET A 75 6.94 -15.31 3.21
N GLY A 76 7.17 -14.03 2.89
CA GLY A 76 7.53 -13.56 1.55
C GLY A 76 6.33 -13.29 0.64
N GLU A 77 5.10 -13.27 1.16
CA GLU A 77 3.92 -12.87 0.39
C GLU A 77 4.02 -11.41 -0.03
N GLU A 78 3.47 -11.06 -1.19
CA GLU A 78 3.39 -9.67 -1.62
C GLU A 78 2.00 -9.10 -1.34
N TYR A 79 1.97 -7.99 -0.61
CA TYR A 79 0.77 -7.19 -0.39
C TYR A 79 0.92 -5.83 -1.06
N VAL A 80 -0.22 -5.25 -1.43
CA VAL A 80 -0.28 -3.95 -2.09
C VAL A 80 -1.11 -2.98 -1.27
N VAL A 81 -0.64 -1.74 -1.18
CA VAL A 81 -1.40 -0.61 -0.63
C VAL A 81 -1.30 0.59 -1.55
N LEU A 82 -2.32 1.45 -1.52
CA LEU A 82 -2.34 2.66 -2.34
C LEU A 82 -1.51 3.76 -1.68
N THR A 83 -0.53 4.32 -2.41
CA THR A 83 0.36 5.39 -1.92
C THR A 83 -0.43 6.56 -1.34
N ARG A 84 -1.55 6.94 -1.97
CA ARG A 84 -2.43 8.03 -1.48
C ARG A 84 -3.00 7.74 -0.10
N GLN A 85 -3.38 6.49 0.18
CA GLN A 85 -3.92 6.10 1.48
C GLN A 85 -2.83 6.13 2.55
N VAL A 86 -1.64 5.58 2.24
CA VAL A 86 -0.50 5.60 3.17
C VAL A 86 -0.08 7.03 3.52
N ARG A 87 0.06 7.92 2.53
CA ARG A 87 0.33 9.34 2.77
C ARG A 87 -0.75 10.00 3.62
N GLY A 88 -2.02 9.65 3.39
CA GLY A 88 -3.14 10.09 4.22
C GLY A 88 -3.05 9.60 5.66
N MET A 89 -2.60 8.36 5.88
CA MET A 89 -2.36 7.82 7.23
C MET A 89 -1.30 8.62 7.97
N ILE A 90 -0.14 8.86 7.33
CA ILE A 90 0.97 9.59 7.94
C ILE A 90 0.57 11.03 8.25
N ARG A 91 -0.08 11.72 7.30
CA ARG A 91 -0.47 13.13 7.48
C ARG A 91 -1.53 13.33 8.57
N ASP A 92 -2.53 12.46 8.61
CA ASP A 92 -3.68 12.61 9.51
C ASP A 92 -3.62 11.61 10.70
N TRP A 93 -2.41 11.22 11.08
CA TRP A 93 -2.14 10.24 12.13
C TRP A 93 -2.76 10.65 13.48
N PRO A 94 -3.27 9.70 14.29
CA PRO A 94 -3.49 8.27 14.05
C PRO A 94 -4.91 7.96 13.55
N LYS A 95 -5.55 8.86 12.78
CA LYS A 95 -7.00 8.78 12.50
C LYS A 95 -7.35 7.90 11.29
N LYS A 96 -6.43 7.77 10.34
CA LYS A 96 -6.69 7.10 9.05
C LYS A 96 -6.07 5.71 8.97
N LYS A 97 -6.64 4.89 8.10
CA LYS A 97 -6.22 3.53 7.77
C LYS A 97 -6.06 3.40 6.25
N ALA A 98 -5.27 2.43 5.79
CA ALA A 98 -5.18 2.07 4.38
C ALA A 98 -5.72 0.65 4.17
N ALA A 99 -6.25 0.37 2.99
CA ALA A 99 -6.65 -0.97 2.63
C ALA A 99 -5.42 -1.77 2.17
N LEU A 100 -5.35 -3.03 2.59
CA LEU A 100 -4.34 -4.00 2.18
C LEU A 100 -4.94 -4.92 1.13
N PHE A 101 -4.22 -5.13 0.03
CA PHE A 101 -4.67 -5.91 -1.11
C PHE A 101 -3.66 -7.01 -1.47
N ILE A 102 -4.14 -8.03 -2.16
CA ILE A 102 -3.33 -8.94 -2.99
C ILE A 102 -3.71 -8.74 -4.46
N ASN A 103 -2.84 -9.13 -5.37
CA ASN A 103 -3.06 -9.09 -6.81
C ASN A 103 -3.58 -10.43 -7.34
#